data_AF-A0A816YSA7-F1
#
_entry.id   AF-A0A816YSA7-F1
#
_cell.length_a   1.000
_cell.length_b   1.000
_cell.length_c   1.000
_cell.angle_alpha   90.00
_cell.angle_beta   90.00
_cell.angle_gamma   90.00
#
_symmetry.space_group_name_H-M   'P 1'
#
loop_
_entity.id
_entity.type
_entity.pdbx_description
1 polymer ?
#
loop_
_entity_poly.entity_id
_entity_poly.type
_entity_poly.pdbx_seq_one_letter_code
_entity_poly.pdbx_strand_id
1 'polypeptide(L)'
;MFGNDWIFQQDSAKPHTHAKSQEWCTKNFPSFIDKSHWPPNSPDLNPLDYCVWKEFAQLIEWDAVTSKTTLITALKRAVRKISQDVVFESCSSWTNRLYRLSQDKGNYLR
;
A
#
# COMPACT_ATOMS: atom_id res chain seq x y z
N MET A 1 -8.59 1.75 -17.65
CA MET A 1 -8.03 0.45 -17.22
C MET A 1 -6.55 0.48 -17.56
N PHE A 2 -5.64 0.23 -16.61
CA PHE A 2 -4.18 0.46 -16.77
C PHE A 2 -3.46 -0.48 -17.76
N GLY A 3 -4.20 -1.22 -18.60
CA GLY A 3 -3.62 -2.20 -19.53
C GLY A 3 -2.74 -3.23 -18.82
N ASN A 4 -1.58 -3.51 -19.41
CA ASN A 4 -0.51 -4.33 -18.82
C ASN A 4 0.64 -3.51 -18.24
N ASP A 5 0.50 -2.18 -18.19
CA ASP A 5 1.56 -1.26 -17.75
C ASP A 5 1.38 -0.90 -16.27
N TRP A 6 1.46 -1.93 -15.43
CA TRP A 6 1.39 -1.79 -13.98
C TRP A 6 2.09 -2.96 -13.27
N ILE A 7 2.50 -2.71 -12.03
CA ILE A 7 3.22 -3.68 -11.20
C ILE A 7 2.41 -3.89 -9.92
N PHE A 8 2.15 -5.14 -9.56
CA PHE A 8 1.56 -5.47 -8.28
C PHE A 8 2.60 -5.39 -7.16
N GLN A 9 2.25 -4.75 -6.04
CA GLN A 9 3.08 -4.63 -4.85
C GLN A 9 2.26 -5.05 -3.62
N GLN A 10 2.89 -5.79 -2.71
CA GLN A 10 2.35 -6.14 -1.39
C GLN A 10 3.49 -6.23 -0.35
N ASP A 11 3.15 -6.22 0.93
CA ASP A 11 4.11 -6.35 2.03
C ASP A 11 4.59 -7.81 2.24
N SER A 12 5.52 -8.00 3.18
CA SER A 12 6.10 -9.31 3.49
C SER A 12 5.30 -10.15 4.50
N ALA A 13 3.99 -9.94 4.66
CA ALA A 13 3.18 -10.77 5.55
C ALA A 13 3.31 -12.27 5.20
N LYS A 14 3.26 -13.16 6.20
CA LYS A 14 3.48 -14.61 5.99
C LYS A 14 2.63 -15.22 4.85
N PRO A 15 1.33 -14.89 4.71
CA PRO A 15 0.53 -15.39 3.60
C PRO A 15 1.01 -14.89 2.23
N HIS A 16 1.53 -13.66 2.16
CA HIS A 16 2.00 -13.05 0.92
C HIS A 16 3.33 -13.65 0.47
N THR A 17 4.23 -14.02 1.40
CA THR A 17 5.54 -14.62 1.09
C THR A 17 5.49 -16.13 0.84
N HIS A 18 4.33 -16.77 1.08
CA HIS A 18 4.12 -18.19 0.84
C HIS A 18 4.26 -18.54 -0.65
N ALA A 19 4.86 -19.70 -0.96
CA ALA A 19 5.17 -20.11 -2.33
C ALA A 19 3.94 -20.10 -3.27
N LYS A 20 2.80 -20.64 -2.81
CA LYS A 20 1.54 -20.64 -3.56
C LYS A 20 1.05 -19.23 -3.92
N SER A 21 1.18 -18.27 -3.00
CA SER A 21 0.74 -16.89 -3.23
C SER A 21 1.66 -16.19 -4.23
N GLN A 22 2.97 -16.36 -4.09
CA GLN A 22 3.97 -15.81 -5.01
C GLN A 22 3.82 -16.37 -6.43
N GLU A 23 3.64 -17.69 -6.56
CA GLU A 23 3.38 -18.36 -7.84
C GLU A 23 2.10 -17.84 -8.49
N TRP A 24 1.03 -17.70 -7.70
CA TRP A 24 -0.22 -17.15 -8.20
C TRP A 24 -0.06 -15.71 -8.69
N CYS A 25 0.60 -14.83 -7.92
CA CYS A 25 0.84 -13.44 -8.33
C CYS A 25 1.65 -13.37 -9.63
N THR A 26 2.71 -14.17 -9.73
CA THR A 26 3.57 -14.23 -10.93
C THR A 26 2.81 -14.67 -12.18
N LYS A 27 1.85 -15.59 -12.04
CA LYS A 27 1.05 -16.10 -13.17
C LYS A 27 -0.10 -15.18 -13.59
N ASN A 28 -0.61 -14.35 -12.67
CA ASN A 28 -1.87 -13.62 -12.88
C ASN A 28 -1.69 -12.11 -13.03
N PHE A 29 -0.55 -11.55 -12.67
CA PHE A 29 -0.27 -10.12 -12.83
C PHE A 29 0.74 -9.87 -13.95
N PRO A 30 0.61 -8.76 -14.70
CA PRO A 30 1.55 -8.43 -15.77
C PRO A 30 2.96 -8.20 -15.25
N SER A 31 3.09 -7.70 -14.02
CA SER A 31 4.35 -7.60 -13.29
C SER A 31 4.06 -7.61 -11.79
N PHE A 32 5.03 -8.11 -11.00
CA PHE A 32 4.88 -8.32 -9.56
C PHE A 32 6.22 -8.12 -8.85
N ILE A 33 6.22 -7.33 -7.78
CA ILE A 33 7.37 -7.24 -6.86
C ILE A 33 7.33 -8.47 -5.94
N ASP A 34 8.11 -9.50 -6.29
CA ASP A 34 8.18 -10.71 -5.48
C ASP A 34 8.90 -10.49 -4.14
N LYS A 35 8.77 -11.48 -3.25
CA LYS A 35 9.30 -11.42 -1.88
C LYS A 35 10.82 -11.18 -1.78
N SER A 36 11.59 -11.46 -2.82
CA SER A 36 13.04 -11.23 -2.84
C SER A 36 13.40 -9.79 -3.18
N HIS A 37 12.50 -9.08 -3.85
CA HIS A 37 12.66 -7.68 -4.23
C HIS A 37 12.06 -6.70 -3.21
N TRP A 38 11.08 -7.12 -2.42
CA TRP A 38 10.51 -6.28 -1.36
C TRP A 38 11.32 -6.34 -0.06
N PRO A 39 11.83 -5.22 0.47
CA PRO A 39 12.59 -5.22 1.71
C PRO A 39 11.70 -5.50 2.93
N PRO A 40 12.15 -6.32 3.88
CA PRO A 40 11.38 -6.61 5.10
C PRO A 40 11.18 -5.34 5.94
N ASN A 41 10.10 -5.31 6.72
CA ASN A 41 9.80 -4.23 7.68
C ASN A 41 9.88 -2.81 7.07
N SER A 42 9.39 -2.61 5.84
CA SER A 42 9.53 -1.34 5.13
C SER A 42 8.19 -0.62 4.92
N PRO A 43 7.47 -0.19 5.99
CA PRO A 43 6.24 0.58 5.85
C PRO A 43 6.49 1.93 5.14
N ASP A 44 7.70 2.47 5.26
CA ASP A 44 8.12 3.70 4.58
C ASP A 44 8.11 3.61 3.05
N LEU A 45 8.02 2.39 2.50
CA LEU A 45 7.96 2.12 1.08
C LEU A 45 6.57 1.70 0.60
N ASN A 46 5.62 1.40 1.49
CA ASN A 46 4.28 0.99 1.08
C ASN A 46 3.36 2.22 0.96
N PRO A 47 2.88 2.59 -0.24
CA PRO A 47 1.99 3.74 -0.45
C PRO A 47 0.75 3.75 0.44
N LEU A 48 0.26 2.57 0.80
CA LEU A 48 -0.86 2.46 1.73
C LEU A 48 -0.46 2.85 3.16
N ASP A 49 0.73 2.42 3.62
CA ASP A 49 1.17 2.61 5.01
C ASP A 49 1.62 4.03 5.30
N TYR A 50 2.42 4.65 4.44
CA TYR A 50 2.92 6.01 4.71
C TYR A 50 1.92 7.12 4.35
N CYS A 51 0.81 6.82 3.69
CA CYS A 51 -0.16 7.82 3.24
C CYS A 51 -1.62 7.36 3.38
N VAL A 52 -2.08 6.40 2.57
CA VAL A 52 -3.53 6.17 2.39
C VAL A 52 -4.24 5.75 3.68
N TRP A 53 -3.60 4.94 4.55
CA TRP A 53 -4.20 4.57 5.83
C TRP A 53 -4.36 5.75 6.79
N LYS A 54 -3.45 6.73 6.75
CA LYS A 54 -3.57 7.96 7.53
C LYS A 54 -4.77 8.78 7.07
N GLU A 55 -5.00 8.88 5.76
CA GLU A 55 -6.16 9.57 5.18
C GLU A 55 -7.47 8.94 5.64
N PHE A 56 -7.56 7.60 5.61
CA PHE A 56 -8.71 6.89 6.17
C PHE A 56 -8.94 7.22 7.63
N ALA A 57 -7.88 7.16 8.45
CA ALA A 57 -7.98 7.41 9.88
C ALA A 57 -8.46 8.82 10.22
N GLN A 58 -8.12 9.82 9.39
CA GLN A 58 -8.57 11.20 9.55
C GLN A 58 -10.02 11.43 9.10
N LEU A 59 -10.49 10.67 8.10
CA LEU A 59 -11.83 10.84 7.51
C LEU A 59 -12.93 10.06 8.25
N ILE A 60 -12.56 9.08 9.07
CA ILE A 60 -13.50 8.25 9.82
C ILE A 60 -13.85 8.92 11.15
N GLU A 61 -15.15 9.10 11.39
CA GLU A 61 -15.70 9.45 12.71
C GLU A 61 -15.72 8.20 13.58
N TRP A 62 -14.63 7.97 14.31
CA TRP A 62 -14.42 6.72 15.06
C TRP A 62 -15.47 6.46 16.16
N ASP A 63 -16.02 7.51 16.77
CA ASP A 63 -17.09 7.39 17.77
C ASP A 63 -18.39 6.79 17.19
N ALA A 64 -18.62 6.92 15.88
CA ALA A 64 -19.76 6.33 15.20
C ALA A 64 -19.53 4.84 14.81
N VAL A 65 -18.30 4.34 14.97
CA VAL A 65 -17.91 2.97 14.59
C VAL A 65 -18.13 2.00 15.75
N THR A 66 -19.35 1.49 15.86
CA THR A 66 -19.76 0.54 16.91
C THR A 66 -19.83 -0.93 16.45
N SER A 67 -19.65 -1.21 15.16
CA SER A 67 -19.76 -2.56 14.60
C SER A 67 -18.99 -2.70 13.29
N LYS A 68 -18.82 -3.94 12.82
CA LYS A 68 -18.26 -4.22 11.49
C LYS A 68 -19.04 -3.50 10.37
N THR A 69 -20.36 -3.46 10.48
CA THR A 69 -21.22 -2.83 9.46
C THR A 69 -21.03 -1.32 9.41
N THR A 70 -20.93 -0.66 10.57
CA THR A 70 -20.68 0.79 10.63
C THR A 70 -19.26 1.12 10.18
N LEU A 71 -18.26 0.29 10.49
CA LEU A 71 -16.89 0.43 9.97
C LEU A 71 -16.84 0.34 8.43
N ILE A 72 -17.44 -0.69 7.83
CA ILE A 72 -17.48 -0.84 6.36
C ILE A 72 -18.16 0.37 5.71
N THR A 73 -19.22 0.89 6.34
CA THR A 73 -19.94 2.07 5.86
C THR A 73 -19.07 3.32 5.94
N ALA A 74 -18.36 3.53 7.05
CA ALA A 74 -17.44 4.63 7.23
C ALA A 74 -16.29 4.59 6.22
N LEU A 75 -15.67 3.42 6.01
CA LEU A 75 -14.62 3.21 5.00
C LEU A 75 -15.11 3.54 3.59
N LYS A 76 -16.29 3.05 3.19
CA LYS A 76 -16.90 3.36 1.88
C LYS A 76 -17.18 4.85 1.70
N ARG A 77 -17.46 5.60 2.77
CA ARG A 77 -17.61 7.07 2.73
C ARG A 77 -16.25 7.74 2.61
N ALA A 78 -15.26 7.30 3.37
CA ALA A 78 -13.90 7.84 3.33
C ALA A 78 -13.25 7.64 1.95
N VAL A 79 -13.37 6.47 1.32
CA VAL A 79 -12.87 6.22 -0.05
C VAL A 79 -13.36 7.28 -1.04
N ARG A 80 -14.62 7.69 -0.93
CA ARG A 80 -15.23 8.69 -1.82
C ARG A 80 -14.77 10.13 -1.54
N LYS A 81 -14.13 10.37 -0.40
CA LYS A 81 -13.59 11.68 0.01
C LYS A 81 -12.10 11.82 -0.29
N ILE A 82 -11.35 10.73 -0.32
CA ILE A 82 -9.94 10.75 -0.72
C ILE A 82 -9.87 11.17 -2.18
N SER A 83 -9.16 12.26 -2.46
CA SER A 83 -8.98 12.74 -3.83
C SER A 83 -8.08 11.79 -4.61
N GLN A 84 -8.26 11.77 -5.93
CA GLN A 84 -7.41 10.98 -6.81
C GLN A 84 -5.94 11.46 -6.75
N ASP A 85 -5.73 12.76 -6.57
CA ASP A 85 -4.40 13.37 -6.45
C ASP A 85 -3.63 12.81 -5.25
N VAL A 86 -4.28 12.61 -4.09
CA VAL A 86 -3.62 12.00 -2.92
C VAL A 86 -3.11 10.60 -3.23
N VAL A 87 -3.88 9.80 -3.98
CA VAL A 87 -3.47 8.46 -4.38
C VAL A 87 -2.29 8.52 -5.36
N PHE A 88 -2.36 9.42 -6.35
CA PHE A 88 -1.29 9.58 -7.33
C PHE A 88 0.00 10.12 -6.72
N GLU A 89 -0.08 11.14 -5.86
CA GLU A 89 1.06 11.69 -5.14
C GLU A 89 1.70 10.64 -4.23
N SER A 90 0.89 9.82 -3.55
CA SER A 90 1.40 8.68 -2.78
C SER A 90 2.22 7.76 -3.68
N CYS A 91 1.64 7.25 -4.77
CA CYS A 91 2.34 6.37 -5.72
C CYS A 91 3.60 7.02 -6.33
N SER A 92 3.52 8.29 -6.74
CA SER A 92 4.64 9.03 -7.33
C SER A 92 5.77 9.28 -6.33
N SER A 93 5.47 9.37 -5.03
CA SER A 93 6.48 9.54 -3.98
C SER A 93 7.36 8.30 -3.76
N TRP A 94 6.91 7.13 -4.24
CA TRP A 94 7.57 5.84 -3.99
C TRP A 94 9.03 5.80 -4.47
N THR A 95 9.31 6.29 -5.68
CA THR A 95 10.67 6.28 -6.25
C THR A 95 11.62 7.20 -5.48
N ASN A 96 11.14 8.37 -5.04
CA ASN A 96 11.93 9.25 -4.18
C ASN A 96 12.18 8.63 -2.79
N ARG A 97 11.20 7.91 -2.23
CA ARG A 97 11.37 7.17 -0.97
C ARG A 97 12.42 6.06 -1.11
N LEU A 98 12.40 5.30 -2.19
CA LEU A 98 13.45 4.31 -2.51
C LEU A 98 14.83 4.96 -2.62
N TYR A 99 14.92 6.10 -3.32
CA TYR A 99 16.17 6.85 -3.44
C TYR A 99 16.69 7.28 -2.07
N ARG A 100 15.84 7.87 -1.22
CA ARG A 100 16.19 8.29 0.14
C ARG A 100 16.62 7.10 1.00
N LEU A 101 15.93 5.97 0.89
CA LEU A 101 16.28 4.73 1.62
C LEU A 101 17.68 4.25 1.23
N SER A 102 18.01 4.32 -0.07
CA SER A 102 19.33 3.99 -0.58
C SER A 102 20.41 4.94 -0.04
N GLN A 103 20.14 6.25 0.00
CA GLN A 103 21.06 7.24 0.59
C GLN A 103 21.27 7.01 2.08
N ASP A 104 20.22 6.58 2.80
CA ASP A 104 20.27 6.29 4.23
C ASP A 104 20.68 4.83 4.54
N LYS A 105 21.32 4.15 3.58
CA LYS A 105 21.87 2.78 3.74
C LYS A 105 20.85 1.76 4.27
N GLY A 106 19.58 1.92 3.91
CA GLY A 106 18.49 1.03 4.32
C GLY A 106 17.87 1.34 5.68
N ASN A 107 18.22 2.44 6.34
CA ASN A 107 17.56 2.88 7.57
C ASN A 107 16.16 3.46 7.31
N TYR A 108 15.31 3.46 8.33
CA TYR A 108 13.97 4.06 8.27
C TYR A 108 14.01 5.54 7.87
N LEU A 109 13.06 5.93 7.03
CA LEU A 109 12.93 7.31 6.57
C LEU A 109 12.38 8.18 7.69
N ARG A 110 13.07 9.27 7.99
CA ARG A 110 12.59 10.34 8.88
C ARG A 110 11.83 11.43 8.13
#